data_AF-A0A9Q3CAU8-F1
#
_entry.id   AF-A0A9Q3CAU8-F1
#
_cell.length_a   1.000
_cell.length_b   1.000
_cell.length_c   1.000
_cell.angle_alpha   90.00
_cell.angle_beta   90.00
_cell.angle_gamma   90.00
#
_symmetry.space_group_name_H-M   'P 1'
#
loop_
_entity.id
_entity.type
_entity.pdbx_description
1 polymer ?
#
loop_
_entity_poly.entity_id
_entity_poly.type
_entity_poly.pdbx_seq_one_letter_code
_entity_poly.pdbx_strand_id
1 'polypeptide(L)'
;MIGLLFKHKDAFATDKEPLGSIIGHEVDIILNVEKPYPPLLKRPDYLAIPRAGEALKVHIEEFIDLGVLRKVGHNEQVEVTASVIKTWNNGKSRMVVDFRALNTYTIPVRYPIPRIH
;
A
#
# COMPACT_ATOMS: atom_id res chain seq x y z
N MET A 1 8.04 -25.05 -23.64
CA MET A 1 7.52 -23.78 -23.10
C MET A 1 6.50 -24.02 -21.98
N ILE A 2 5.40 -24.74 -22.25
CA ILE A 2 4.36 -25.06 -21.23
C ILE A 2 4.91 -25.86 -20.03
N GLY A 3 5.79 -26.85 -20.26
CA GLY A 3 6.38 -27.63 -19.17
C GLY A 3 7.20 -26.80 -18.15
N LEU A 4 7.75 -25.66 -18.56
CA LEU A 4 8.47 -24.75 -17.67
C LEU A 4 7.52 -24.00 -16.74
N LEU A 5 6.37 -23.57 -17.27
CA LEU A 5 5.32 -22.89 -16.50
C LEU A 5 4.75 -23.83 -15.43
N PHE A 6 4.48 -25.09 -15.78
CA PHE A 6 4.03 -26.07 -14.80
C PHE A 6 5.08 -26.40 -13.75
N LYS A 7 6.35 -26.52 -14.16
CA LYS A 7 7.45 -26.80 -13.24
C LYS A 7 7.67 -25.68 -12.22
N HIS A 8 7.48 -24.43 -12.63
CA HIS A 8 7.70 -23.25 -11.79
C HIS A 8 6.40 -22.48 -11.54
N LYS A 9 5.27 -23.18 -11.42
CA LYS A 9 3.93 -22.56 -11.35
C LYS A 9 3.82 -21.49 -10.25
N ASP A 10 4.50 -21.68 -9.13
CA ASP A 10 4.45 -20.79 -7.96
C ASP A 10 5.28 -19.51 -8.18
N ALA A 11 6.12 -19.47 -9.22
CA ALA A 11 6.88 -18.27 -9.59
C ALA A 11 6.05 -17.30 -10.47
N PHE A 12 4.86 -17.70 -10.91
CA PHE A 12 4.01 -16.91 -11.79
C PHE A 12 2.73 -16.48 -11.05
N ALA A 13 2.43 -15.19 -11.11
CA ALA A 13 1.16 -14.66 -10.61
C ALA A 13 -0.02 -15.16 -11.45
N THR A 14 -1.15 -15.44 -10.79
CA THR A 14 -2.41 -15.81 -11.45
C THR A 14 -3.53 -14.85 -11.04
N ASP A 15 -4.68 -14.92 -11.72
CA ASP A 15 -5.84 -14.11 -11.34
C ASP A 15 -6.34 -14.42 -9.91
N LYS A 16 -6.09 -15.64 -9.42
CA LYS A 16 -6.52 -16.08 -8.07
C LYS A 16 -5.48 -15.79 -7.01
N GLU A 17 -4.21 -15.89 -7.37
CA GLU A 17 -3.06 -15.65 -6.49
C GLU A 17 -2.15 -14.62 -7.17
N PRO A 18 -2.57 -13.33 -7.19
CA PRO A 18 -1.82 -12.29 -7.88
C PRO A 18 -0.62 -11.81 -7.07
N LEU A 19 -0.55 -12.13 -5.77
CA LEU A 19 0.45 -11.63 -4.84
C LEU A 19 1.22 -12.79 -4.21
N GLY A 20 2.54 -12.66 -4.16
CA GLY A 20 3.40 -13.48 -3.31
C GLY A 20 3.55 -12.85 -1.93
N SER A 21 3.89 -13.67 -0.94
CA SER A 21 4.27 -13.22 0.40
C SER A 21 5.61 -13.84 0.81
N ILE A 22 6.38 -13.10 1.58
CA ILE A 22 7.66 -13.55 2.13
C ILE A 22 7.62 -13.37 3.66
N ILE A 23 8.06 -14.39 4.38
CA ILE A 23 8.07 -14.41 5.85
C ILE A 23 9.49 -14.07 6.34
N GLY A 24 9.61 -13.24 7.37
CA GLY A 24 10.91 -12.88 7.97
C GLY A 24 11.66 -11.75 7.25
N HIS A 25 10.98 -11.06 6.34
CA HIS A 25 11.49 -9.88 5.64
C HIS A 25 10.52 -8.70 5.82
N GLU A 26 10.03 -8.53 7.04
CA GLU A 26 9.20 -7.40 7.42
C GLU A 26 9.99 -6.08 7.24
N VAL A 27 9.28 -5.02 6.84
CA VAL A 27 9.89 -3.71 6.58
C VAL A 27 9.56 -2.77 7.72
N ASP A 28 10.60 -2.34 8.45
CA ASP A 28 10.46 -1.31 9.46
C ASP A 28 10.40 0.08 8.82
N ILE A 29 9.39 0.86 9.19
CA ILE A 29 9.30 2.29 8.85
C ILE A 29 9.85 3.08 10.04
N ILE A 30 11.12 3.45 9.97
CA ILE A 30 11.79 4.20 11.03
C ILE A 30 11.59 5.70 10.78
N LEU A 31 11.02 6.40 11.77
CA LEU A 31 10.81 7.84 11.71
C LEU A 31 11.99 8.61 12.29
N ASN A 32 12.22 9.82 11.78
CA ASN A 32 13.22 10.78 12.29
C ASN A 32 12.66 11.73 13.36
N VAL A 33 11.43 11.48 13.82
CA VAL A 33 10.70 12.25 14.84
C VAL A 33 10.13 11.30 15.88
N GLU A 34 10.02 11.79 17.10
CA GLU A 34 9.42 11.06 18.22
C GLU A 34 8.02 11.57 18.56
N LYS A 35 7.36 10.89 19.48
CA LYS A 35 6.05 11.31 19.97
C LYS A 35 6.17 12.56 20.85
N PRO A 36 5.19 13.50 20.78
CA PRO A 36 4.01 13.46 19.93
C PRO A 36 4.33 13.77 18.46
N TYR A 37 3.80 12.96 17.54
CA TYR A 37 4.05 13.13 16.11
C TYR A 37 3.45 14.45 15.57
N PRO A 38 4.11 15.06 14.56
CA PRO A 38 3.60 16.26 13.90
C PRO A 38 2.17 16.07 13.36
N PRO A 39 1.29 17.10 13.42
CA PRO A 39 -0.07 17.03 12.86
C PRO A 39 -0.13 16.62 11.38
N LEU A 40 0.94 16.90 10.63
CA LEU A 40 1.10 16.48 9.24
C LEU A 40 1.07 14.95 9.03
N LEU A 41 1.38 14.17 10.06
CA LEU A 41 1.27 12.70 10.05
C LEU A 41 -0.13 12.21 10.44
N LYS A 42 -1.05 13.10 10.84
CA LYS A 42 -2.45 12.79 11.18
C LYS A 42 -3.39 13.49 10.20
N ARG A 43 -3.30 13.11 8.92
CA ARG A 43 -4.14 13.72 7.89
C ARG A 43 -5.55 13.12 7.93
N PRO A 44 -6.60 13.96 7.88
CA PRO A 44 -7.94 13.46 7.63
C PRO A 44 -8.03 12.90 6.20
N ASP A 45 -8.98 12.00 5.99
CA ASP A 45 -9.30 11.58 4.64
C ASP A 45 -9.93 12.73 3.86
N TYR A 46 -9.63 12.80 2.56
CA TYR A 46 -10.30 13.71 1.66
C TYR A 46 -11.76 13.25 1.51
N LEU A 47 -12.72 14.17 1.58
CA LEU A 47 -14.11 13.87 1.26
C LEU A 47 -14.21 13.46 -0.21
N ALA A 48 -14.36 12.16 -0.45
CA ALA A 48 -14.53 11.64 -1.80
C ALA A 48 -15.95 11.96 -2.29
N ILE A 49 -16.07 12.50 -3.51
CA ILE A 49 -17.33 12.60 -4.26
C ILE A 49 -17.91 11.17 -4.41
N PRO A 50 -19.24 10.93 -4.38
CA PRO A 50 -19.82 9.58 -4.29
C PRO A 50 -19.22 8.54 -5.26
N ARG A 51 -19.06 8.89 -6.54
CA ARG A 51 -18.45 8.02 -7.57
C ARG A 51 -16.96 7.73 -7.35
N ALA A 52 -16.25 8.62 -6.66
CA ALA A 52 -14.87 8.37 -6.24
C ALA A 52 -14.84 7.41 -5.05
N GLY A 53 -15.78 7.55 -4.10
CA GLY A 53 -15.95 6.66 -2.96
C GLY A 53 -16.32 5.22 -3.35
N GLU A 54 -17.23 5.03 -4.30
CA GLU A 54 -17.64 3.69 -4.77
C GLU A 54 -16.47 2.89 -5.37
N ALA A 55 -15.72 3.50 -6.29
CA ALA A 55 -14.57 2.83 -6.88
C ALA A 55 -13.47 2.56 -5.85
N LEU A 56 -13.28 3.48 -4.90
CA LEU A 56 -12.33 3.29 -3.81
C LEU A 56 -12.74 2.11 -2.93
N LYS A 57 -14.03 1.97 -2.63
CA LYS A 57 -14.58 0.86 -1.85
C LYS A 57 -14.32 -0.48 -2.51
N VAL A 58 -14.50 -0.60 -3.83
CA VAL A 58 -14.18 -1.82 -4.58
C VAL A 58 -12.71 -2.22 -4.39
N HIS A 59 -11.77 -1.28 -4.59
CA HIS A 59 -10.34 -1.56 -4.38
C HIS A 59 -10.02 -1.94 -2.93
N ILE A 60 -10.66 -1.30 -1.94
CA ILE A 60 -10.45 -1.61 -0.52
C ILE A 60 -10.93 -3.04 -0.21
N GLU A 61 -12.11 -3.42 -0.71
CA GLU A 61 -12.65 -4.78 -0.53
C GLU A 61 -11.74 -5.83 -1.17
N GLU A 62 -11.29 -5.62 -2.41
CA GLU A 62 -10.32 -6.50 -3.08
C GLU A 62 -9.04 -6.66 -2.26
N PHE A 63 -8.49 -5.57 -1.70
CA PHE A 63 -7.28 -5.66 -0.89
C PHE A 63 -7.49 -6.30 0.49
N ILE A 64 -8.70 -6.23 1.06
CA ILE A 64 -9.04 -6.98 2.27
C ILE A 64 -9.12 -8.48 1.94
N ASP A 65 -9.76 -8.84 0.83
CA ASP A 65 -9.90 -10.25 0.40
C ASP A 65 -8.54 -10.88 0.06
N LEU A 66 -7.63 -10.08 -0.52
CA LEU A 66 -6.24 -10.49 -0.77
C LEU A 66 -5.35 -10.49 0.49
N GLY A 67 -5.88 -10.09 1.65
CA GLY A 67 -5.13 -10.04 2.92
C GLY A 67 -4.07 -8.93 3.00
N VAL A 68 -4.11 -7.95 2.09
CA VAL A 68 -3.18 -6.80 2.07
C VAL A 68 -3.59 -5.73 3.07
N LEU A 69 -4.91 -5.52 3.24
CA LEU A 69 -5.46 -4.55 4.18
C LEU A 69 -6.23 -5.25 5.30
N ARG A 70 -6.22 -4.63 6.47
CA ARG A 70 -7.02 -5.04 7.63
C ARG A 70 -7.74 -3.84 8.23
N LYS A 71 -8.96 -4.05 8.71
CA LYS A 71 -9.65 -3.06 9.55
C LYS A 71 -8.93 -2.93 10.89
N VAL A 72 -8.55 -1.71 11.24
CA VAL A 72 -8.02 -1.36 12.57
C VAL A 72 -9.12 -1.54 13.62
N GLY A 73 -8.79 -2.13 14.77
CA GLY A 73 -9.76 -2.40 15.84
C GLY A 73 -10.17 -1.12 16.59
N HIS A 74 -11.35 -1.12 17.23
CA HIS A 74 -11.84 0.05 17.98
C HIS A 74 -10.88 0.52 19.10
N ASN A 75 -10.14 -0.42 19.70
CA ASN A 75 -9.19 -0.14 20.78
C ASN A 75 -7.76 0.13 20.28
N GLU A 76 -7.51 0.07 18.97
CA GLU A 76 -6.19 0.24 18.38
C GLU A 76 -5.98 1.72 18.02
N GLN A 77 -4.99 2.36 18.65
CA GLN A 77 -4.69 3.76 18.38
C GLN A 77 -3.90 3.90 17.08
N VAL A 78 -4.44 4.68 16.14
CA VAL A 78 -3.75 5.04 14.90
C VAL A 78 -3.08 6.39 15.09
N GLU A 79 -1.76 6.40 15.11
CA GLU A 79 -0.98 7.62 15.34
C GLU A 79 -0.53 8.30 14.04
N VAL A 80 -0.50 7.54 12.94
CA VAL A 80 -0.10 7.99 11.60
C VAL A 80 -1.18 7.60 10.60
N THR A 81 -1.66 8.57 9.83
CA THR A 81 -2.65 8.38 8.77
C THR A 81 -2.19 9.06 7.48
N ALA A 82 -2.55 8.48 6.35
CA ALA A 82 -2.31 9.04 5.03
C ALA A 82 -3.61 9.01 4.24
N SER A 83 -3.95 10.14 3.61
CA SER A 83 -5.16 10.26 2.81
C SER A 83 -5.03 9.42 1.53
N VAL A 84 -6.15 8.86 1.09
CA VAL A 84 -6.23 8.08 -0.14
C VAL A 84 -6.95 8.88 -1.23
N ILE A 85 -6.40 8.82 -2.45
CA ILE A 85 -6.88 9.55 -3.61
C ILE A 85 -7.17 8.55 -4.73
N LYS A 86 -8.27 8.77 -5.44
CA LYS A 86 -8.59 8.04 -6.67
C LYS A 86 -7.95 8.75 -7.87
N THR A 87 -7.22 7.99 -8.68
CA THR A 87 -6.73 8.45 -9.99
C THR A 87 -7.27 7.55 -11.10
N TRP A 88 -7.29 8.05 -12.33
CA TRP A 88 -7.67 7.30 -13.52
C TRP A 88 -6.48 7.19 -14.46
N ASN A 89 -6.25 5.98 -14.97
CA ASN A 89 -5.25 5.73 -15.99
C ASN A 89 -5.76 4.66 -16.95
N ASN A 90 -5.71 4.93 -18.26
CA ASN A 90 -6.19 4.04 -19.32
C ASN A 90 -7.61 3.48 -19.08
N GLY A 91 -8.54 4.34 -18.64
CA GLY A 91 -9.92 3.96 -18.37
C GLY A 91 -10.15 3.14 -17.09
N LYS A 92 -9.08 2.78 -16.37
CA LYS A 92 -9.15 2.08 -15.07
C LYS A 92 -8.89 3.05 -13.93
N SER A 93 -9.60 2.87 -12.82
CA SER A 93 -9.32 3.62 -11.60
C SER A 93 -8.20 2.94 -10.80
N ARG A 94 -7.44 3.73 -10.06
CA ARG A 94 -6.41 3.27 -9.14
C ARG A 94 -6.55 3.99 -7.80
N MET A 95 -6.34 3.24 -6.73
CA MET A 95 -6.19 3.77 -5.39
C MET A 95 -4.73 4.21 -5.16
N VAL A 96 -4.51 5.46 -4.74
CA VAL A 96 -3.17 6.01 -4.47
C VAL A 96 -3.15 6.64 -3.09
N VAL A 97 -2.21 6.23 -2.26
CA VAL A 97 -2.03 6.78 -0.92
C VAL A 97 -1.00 7.92 -0.97
N ASP A 98 -1.34 9.08 -0.38
CA ASP A 98 -0.42 10.22 -0.31
C ASP A 98 0.54 10.12 0.87
N PHE A 99 1.68 9.45 0.64
CA PHE A 99 2.76 9.30 1.62
C PHE A 99 3.74 10.48 1.67
N ARG A 100 3.49 11.61 1.01
CA ARG A 100 4.48 12.72 0.97
C ARG A 100 4.87 13.23 2.35
N ALA A 101 3.90 13.37 3.26
CA ALA A 101 4.17 13.75 4.65
C ALA A 101 4.99 12.66 5.35
N LEU A 102 4.55 11.41 5.28
CA LEU A 102 5.25 10.28 5.88
C LEU A 102 6.71 10.21 5.41
N ASN A 103 6.95 10.27 4.11
CA ASN A 103 8.29 10.21 3.52
C ASN A 103 9.22 11.33 4.00
N THR A 104 8.70 12.50 4.38
CA THR A 104 9.51 13.59 4.94
C THR A 104 10.05 13.25 6.33
N TYR A 105 9.31 12.41 7.06
CA TYR A 105 9.63 11.98 8.39
C TYR A 105 10.23 10.56 8.47
N THR A 106 10.39 9.87 7.34
CA THR A 106 10.97 8.52 7.29
C THR A 106 12.47 8.58 7.03
N ILE A 107 13.26 7.83 7.80
CA ILE A 107 14.70 7.65 7.56
C ILE A 107 14.89 6.77 6.31
N PRO A 108 15.58 7.25 5.26
CA PRO A 108 15.73 6.50 4.02
C PRO A 108 16.69 5.32 4.18
N VAL A 109 16.21 4.10 3.86
CA VAL A 109 17.06 2.91 3.73
C VAL A 109 17.76 2.93 2.39
N ARG A 110 19.08 3.08 2.38
CA ARG A 110 19.88 3.13 1.15
C ARG A 110 20.36 1.73 0.75
N TYR A 111 19.47 0.93 0.17
CA TYR A 111 19.88 -0.29 -0.52
C TYR A 111 20.45 0.07 -1.90
N PRO A 112 21.65 -0.43 -2.28
CA PRO A 112 22.28 -0.06 -3.54
C PRO A 112 21.51 -0.67 -4.72
N ILE A 113 20.90 0.18 -5.53
CA ILE A 113 20.28 -0.21 -6.80
C ILE A 113 21.22 0.21 -7.93
N PRO A 114 21.82 -0.74 -8.69
CA PRO A 114 22.74 -0.40 -9.77
C PRO A 114 21.99 0.33 -10.89
N ARG A 115 22.65 1.30 -11.53
CA ARG A 115 22.13 1.93 -12.76
C ARG A 115 22.39 0.99 -13.92
N ILE A 116 21.35 0.70 -14.68
CA ILE A 116 21.48 -0.01 -15.95
C ILE A 116 21.92 1.04 -16.98
N HIS A 117 23.13 0.85 -17.51
CA HIS A 117 23.71 1.64 -18.61
C HIS A 117 23.56 0.89 -19.93
#